data_AF-A0A1X2J1N3-F1
#
_entry.id   AF-A0A1X2J1N3-F1
#
_cell.length_a   1.000
_cell.length_b   1.000
_cell.length_c   1.000
_cell.angle_alpha   90.00
_cell.angle_beta   90.00
_cell.angle_gamma   90.00
#
_symmetry.space_group_name_H-M   'P 1'
#
loop_
_entity.id
_entity.type
_entity.pdbx_description
1 polymer ?
#
loop_
_entity_poly.entity_id
_entity_poly.type
_entity_poly.pdbx_seq_one_letter_code
_entity_poly.pdbx_strand_id
1 'polypeptide(L)'
;EGNENKEKTTTPYMTKYERARILGTRALQISLNAPVTVELDGETDPLVIAMKELREKKIPLIVRRFMPDGTYEDWNVKDLIVE
;
A
#
# COMPACT_ATOMS: atom_id res chain seq x y z
N GLU A 1 -19.98 8.56 -2.41
CA GLU A 1 -20.06 9.28 -1.11
C GLU A 1 -18.94 8.75 -0.24
N GLY A 2 -18.00 9.59 0.19
CA GLY A 2 -16.82 9.09 0.91
C GLY A 2 -15.70 10.11 0.92
N ASN A 3 -15.95 11.27 1.50
CA ASN A 3 -14.89 12.15 1.95
C ASN A 3 -15.38 12.82 3.24
N GLU A 4 -15.60 11.99 4.26
CA GLU A 4 -15.50 12.50 5.61
C GLU A 4 -14.00 12.59 5.89
N ASN A 5 -13.47 13.81 5.78
CA ASN A 5 -12.22 14.25 6.39
C ASN A 5 -12.37 14.09 7.92
N LYS A 6 -12.51 12.85 8.40
CA LYS A 6 -12.28 12.54 9.81
C LYS A 6 -10.82 12.84 10.06
N GLU A 7 -10.55 13.73 10.99
CA GLU A 7 -9.18 14.02 11.42
C GLU A 7 -8.52 12.70 11.78
N LYS A 8 -7.60 12.26 10.91
CA LYS A 8 -6.85 11.03 11.12
C LYS A 8 -5.85 11.32 12.23
N THR A 9 -5.91 10.52 13.28
CA THR A 9 -5.08 10.68 14.48
C THR A 9 -3.78 9.88 14.35
N THR A 10 -3.79 8.80 13.56
CA THR A 10 -2.60 7.95 13.39
C THR A 10 -1.55 8.59 12.48
N THR A 11 -0.30 8.14 12.62
CA THR A 11 0.86 8.70 11.91
C THR A 11 0.71 8.67 10.39
N PRO A 12 1.00 9.75 9.64
CA PRO A 12 0.93 9.72 8.17
C PRO A 12 2.04 8.87 7.52
N TYR A 13 3.01 8.39 8.32
CA TYR A 13 4.10 7.56 7.84
C TYR A 13 3.68 6.09 7.74
N MET A 14 4.14 5.43 6.69
CA MET A 14 4.01 3.99 6.53
C MET A 14 4.94 3.28 7.50
N THR A 15 4.39 2.43 8.36
CA THR A 15 5.20 1.65 9.29
C THR A 15 5.99 0.58 8.54
N LYS A 16 7.13 0.15 9.10
CA LYS A 16 7.92 -0.96 8.55
C LYS A 16 7.10 -2.26 8.37
N TYR A 17 6.10 -2.47 9.23
CA TYR A 17 5.21 -3.64 9.17
C TYR A 17 4.22 -3.54 8.00
N GLU A 18 3.60 -2.38 7.83
CA GLU A 18 2.71 -2.10 6.69
C GLU A 18 3.47 -2.22 5.38
N ARG A 19 4.66 -1.61 5.29
CA ARG A 19 5.52 -1.71 4.10
C ARG A 19 5.81 -3.16 3.72
N ALA A 20 6.26 -3.97 4.68
CA ALA A 20 6.54 -5.38 4.44
C ALA A 20 5.29 -6.15 3.97
N ARG A 21 4.14 -5.90 4.61
CA ARG A 21 2.88 -6.57 4.27
C ARG A 21 2.36 -6.17 2.90
N ILE A 22 2.38 -4.88 2.58
CA ILE A 22 1.94 -4.32 1.29
C ILE A 22 2.79 -4.91 0.16
N LEU A 23 4.11 -4.89 0.31
CA LEU A 23 5.02 -5.45 -0.69
C LEU A 23 4.79 -6.96 -0.87
N GLY A 24 4.66 -7.72 0.22
CA GLY A 24 4.41 -9.16 0.14
C GLY A 24 3.06 -9.51 -0.50
N THR A 25 1.98 -8.83 -0.10
CA THR A 25 0.66 -9.04 -0.69
C THR A 25 0.64 -8.63 -2.16
N ARG A 26 1.27 -7.51 -2.52
CA ARG A 26 1.29 -7.05 -3.91
C ARG A 26 2.17 -7.94 -4.80
N ALA A 27 3.34 -8.37 -4.32
CA ALA A 27 4.18 -9.33 -5.01
C ALA A 27 3.43 -10.66 -5.26
N LEU A 28 2.67 -11.15 -4.27
CA LEU A 28 1.82 -12.32 -4.45
C LEU A 28 0.77 -12.11 -5.55
N GLN A 29 0.07 -10.97 -5.55
CA GLN A 29 -0.88 -10.64 -6.62
C GLN A 29 -0.23 -10.66 -8.00
N ILE A 30 0.95 -10.04 -8.15
CA ILE A 30 1.70 -10.02 -9.42
C ILE A 30 2.09 -11.43 -9.83
N SER A 31 2.53 -12.28 -8.89
CA SER A 31 2.87 -13.68 -9.17
C SER A 31 1.66 -14.51 -9.63
N LEU A 32 0.44 -14.10 -9.24
CA LEU A 32 -0.83 -14.67 -9.69
C LEU A 32 -1.38 -13.96 -10.93
N ASN A 33 -0.50 -13.35 -11.74
CA ASN A 33 -0.82 -12.65 -12.97
C ASN A 33 -1.80 -11.47 -12.82
N ALA A 34 -1.87 -10.84 -11.64
CA ALA A 34 -2.63 -9.60 -11.49
C ALA A 34 -2.02 -8.49 -12.37
N PRO A 35 -2.86 -7.56 -12.88
CA PRO A 35 -2.38 -6.46 -13.72
C PRO A 35 -1.44 -5.54 -12.94
N VAL A 36 -0.30 -5.24 -13.55
CA VAL A 36 0.71 -4.31 -13.04
C VAL A 36 0.33 -2.88 -13.47
N THR A 37 0.53 -1.89 -12.59
CA THR A 37 0.12 -0.49 -12.82
C THR A 37 1.30 0.40 -13.27
N VAL A 38 2.52 -0.14 -13.26
CA VAL A 38 3.75 0.52 -13.73
C VAL A 38 4.25 -0.12 -15.02
N GLU A 39 5.05 0.63 -15.77
CA GLU A 39 5.76 0.09 -16.93
C GLU A 39 6.92 -0.82 -16.46
N LEU A 40 7.07 -1.96 -17.13
CA LEU A 40 8.12 -2.93 -16.86
C LEU A 40 9.29 -2.69 -17.81
N ASP A 41 10.48 -2.46 -17.25
CA ASP A 41 11.74 -2.22 -17.96
C ASP A 41 12.61 -3.50 -17.96
N GLY A 42 11.98 -4.67 -18.02
CA GLY A 42 12.63 -5.98 -17.96
C GLY A 42 12.69 -6.61 -16.57
N GLU A 43 12.03 -6.03 -15.56
CA GLU A 43 11.88 -6.68 -14.26
C GLU A 43 10.97 -7.91 -14.36
N THR A 44 11.46 -9.05 -13.86
CA THR A 44 10.72 -10.32 -13.85
C THR A 44 10.34 -10.75 -12.44
N ASP A 45 11.05 -10.28 -11.42
CA ASP A 45 10.78 -10.60 -10.01
C ASP A 45 9.55 -9.82 -9.52
N PRO A 46 8.46 -10.50 -9.08
CA PRO A 46 7.27 -9.86 -8.55
C PRO A 46 7.55 -8.89 -7.39
N LEU A 47 8.57 -9.17 -6.56
CA LEU A 47 8.92 -8.29 -5.45
C LEU A 47 9.53 -6.97 -5.95
N VAL A 48 10.38 -7.04 -6.97
CA VAL A 48 10.98 -5.85 -7.58
C VAL A 48 9.91 -4.99 -8.24
N ILE A 49 8.97 -5.61 -8.95
CA ILE A 49 7.82 -4.92 -9.55
C ILE A 49 6.96 -4.24 -8.48
N ALA A 50 6.63 -4.94 -7.38
CA ALA A 50 5.87 -4.37 -6.27
C ALA A 50 6.62 -3.18 -5.61
N MET A 51 7.95 -3.26 -5.49
CA MET A 51 8.76 -2.16 -4.98
C MET A 51 8.74 -0.94 -5.92
N LYS A 52 8.75 -1.16 -7.24
CA LYS A 52 8.59 -0.10 -8.25
C LYS A 52 7.22 0.57 -8.14
N GLU A 53 6.15 -0.21 -8.03
CA GLU A 53 4.80 0.32 -7.81
C GLU A 53 4.66 1.11 -6.51
N LEU A 54 5.32 0.67 -5.42
CA LEU A 54 5.32 1.39 -4.16
C LEU A 54 6.02 2.74 -4.27
N ARG A 55 7.17 2.79 -4.95
CA ARG A 55 7.93 4.04 -5.19
C ARG A 55 7.14 5.04 -6.02
N GLU A 56 6.41 4.57 -7.02
CA GLU A 56 5.51 5.40 -7.84
C GLU A 56 4.15 5.68 -7.17
N LYS A 57 3.92 5.18 -5.95
CA LYS A 57 2.64 5.33 -5.21
C LYS A 57 1.41 4.82 -5.99
N LYS A 58 1.59 3.79 -6.81
CA LYS A 58 0.54 3.21 -7.69
C LYS A 58 -0.08 1.93 -7.15
N ILE A 59 0.30 1.47 -5.95
CA ILE A 59 -0.28 0.26 -5.36
C ILE A 59 -1.77 0.50 -5.02
N PRO A 60 -2.70 -0.31 -5.58
CA PRO A 60 -4.14 -0.14 -5.37
C PRO A 60 -4.61 -0.86 -4.09
N LEU A 61 -4.02 -0.50 -2.93
CA LEU A 61 -4.37 -1.08 -1.63
C LEU A 61 -4.71 0.01 -0.62
N ILE A 62 -5.52 -0.37 0.38
CA ILE A 62 -5.90 0.44 1.53
C ILE A 62 -5.45 -0.30 2.78
N VAL A 63 -4.77 0.42 3.67
CA VAL A 63 -4.41 -0.05 5.00
C VAL A 63 -5.51 0.37 5.98
N ARG A 64 -6.13 -0.62 6.62
CA ARG A 64 -7.05 -0.38 7.74
C ARG A 64 -6.29 -0.50 9.05
N ARG A 65 -6.18 0.60 9.79
CA ARG A 65 -5.54 0.65 11.12
C ARG A 65 -6.60 0.55 12.19
N PHE A 66 -6.53 -0.50 13.00
CA PHE A 66 -7.45 -0.69 14.12
C PHE A 66 -6.91 -0.03 15.39
N MET A 67 -7.79 0.69 16.07
CA MET A 67 -7.53 1.31 17.36
C MET A 67 -7.89 0.34 18.50
N PRO A 68 -7.36 0.53 19.71
CA PRO A 68 -7.65 -0.34 20.85
C PRO A 68 -9.14 -0.41 21.24
N ASP A 69 -9.92 0.63 20.90
CA ASP A 69 -11.36 0.71 21.14
C ASP A 69 -12.20 -0.03 20.09
N GLY A 70 -11.55 -0.64 19.08
CA GLY A 70 -12.19 -1.36 17.98
C GLY A 70 -12.60 -0.47 16.80
N THR A 71 -12.42 0.85 16.89
CA THR A 71 -12.58 1.74 15.74
C THR A 71 -11.42 1.57 14.75
N TYR A 72 -11.54 2.13 13.55
CA TYR A 72 -10.49 2.03 12.54
C TYR A 72 -10.37 3.27 11.66
N GLU A 73 -9.16 3.47 11.14
CA GLU A 73 -8.84 4.47 10.13
C GLU A 73 -8.39 3.80 8.83
N ASP A 74 -9.03 4.15 7.72
CA ASP A 74 -8.65 3.68 6.38
C ASP A 74 -7.68 4.66 5.72
N TRP A 75 -6.50 4.15 5.36
CA TRP A 75 -5.41 4.88 4.73
C TRP A 75 -5.12 4.31 3.35
N ASN A 76 -5.26 5.11 2.29
CA ASN A 76 -4.78 4.66 0.98
C ASN A 76 -3.25 4.61 1.01
N VAL A 77 -2.70 3.55 0.42
CA VAL A 77 -1.23 3.37 0.35
C VAL A 77 -0.55 4.54 -0.37
N LYS A 78 -1.21 5.13 -1.38
CA LYS A 78 -0.73 6.34 -2.08
C LYS A 78 -0.58 7.59 -1.19
N ASP A 79 -1.39 7.68 -0.13
CA ASP A 79 -1.43 8.86 0.74
C ASP A 79 -0.39 8.76 1.88
N LEU A 80 0.12 7.55 2.15
CA LEU A 80 1.13 7.32 3.17
C LEU A 80 2.51 7.81 2.72
N ILE A 81 3.27 8.36 3.67
CA ILE A 81 4.65 8.79 3.45
C ILE A 81 5.57 7.58 3.64
N VAL A 82 6.41 7.30 2.64
CA VAL A 82 7.39 6.22 2.68
C VAL A 82 8.78 6.85 2.83
N GLU A 83 9.52 6.40 3.85
CA GLU A 83 10.94 6.72 4.07
C GLU A 83 11.87 5.74 3.33
#